data_AF-A0A2G2PAL8-F1
#
_entry.id   AF-A0A2G2PAL8-F1
#
_cell.length_a   1.000
_cell.length_b   1.000
_cell.length_c   1.000
_cell.angle_alpha   90.00
_cell.angle_beta   90.00
_cell.angle_gamma   90.00
#
_symmetry.space_group_name_H-M   'P 1'
#
loop_
_entity.id
_entity.type
_entity.pdbx_description
1 polymer ?
#
loop_
_entity_poly.entity_id
_entity_poly.type
_entity_poly.pdbx_seq_one_letter_code
_entity_poly.pdbx_strand_id
1 'polypeptide(L)'
;MLYDIPALKITRLCVSDQLKREKIGTLLIEFAKIVAYEQQVKLGCRALLVNSKSEAIEFYESLGFEMLSEMEDDTTSMFLDIPSLRSKDVKNESEKEELVKNFILFCETFNLSEFSSVFKKML
;
A
#
# COMPACT_ATOMS: atom_id res chain seq x y z
N MET A 1 -11.76 9.47 -23.70
CA MET A 1 -12.46 8.82 -22.58
C MET A 1 -11.49 8.84 -21.42
N LEU A 2 -11.76 9.62 -20.36
CA LEU A 2 -11.02 9.47 -19.10
C LEU A 2 -11.57 8.19 -18.46
N TYR A 3 -10.69 7.23 -18.16
CA TYR A 3 -11.05 6.03 -17.44
C TYR A 3 -10.62 6.22 -15.99
N ASP A 4 -11.56 6.02 -15.06
CA ASP A 4 -11.25 6.04 -13.64
C ASP A 4 -10.30 4.89 -13.30
N ILE A 5 -9.27 5.17 -12.52
CA ILE A 5 -8.32 4.16 -12.05
C ILE A 5 -8.87 3.57 -10.75
N PRO A 6 -9.15 2.26 -10.67
CA PRO A 6 -9.58 1.63 -9.43
C PRO A 6 -8.50 1.78 -8.35
N ALA A 7 -8.88 2.33 -7.20
CA ALA A 7 -7.96 2.66 -6.12
C ALA A 7 -8.54 2.30 -4.75
N LEU A 8 -7.67 1.89 -3.83
CA LEU A 8 -7.97 1.70 -2.43
C LEU A 8 -7.65 2.99 -1.67
N LYS A 9 -8.58 3.54 -0.89
CA LYS A 9 -8.33 4.77 -0.11
C LYS A 9 -8.20 4.48 1.38
N ILE A 10 -7.10 4.89 1.99
CA ILE A 10 -6.94 4.93 3.45
C ILE A 10 -7.60 6.22 3.93
N THR A 11 -8.72 6.10 4.64
CA THR A 11 -9.48 7.26 5.13
C THR A 11 -8.92 7.82 6.44
N ARG A 12 -8.43 6.93 7.32
CA ARG A 12 -7.84 7.28 8.61
C ARG A 12 -6.74 6.29 8.95
N LEU A 13 -5.61 6.81 9.41
CA LEU A 13 -4.52 6.03 9.99
C LEU A 13 -3.94 6.82 11.16
N CYS A 14 -3.96 6.22 12.33
CA CYS A 14 -3.44 6.81 13.56
C CYS A 14 -2.69 5.74 14.35
N VAL A 15 -1.69 6.17 15.12
CA VAL A 15 -0.95 5.34 16.06
C VAL A 15 -1.07 6.00 17.42
N SER A 16 -1.20 5.18 18.49
CA SER A 16 -1.16 5.68 19.86
C SER A 16 0.10 6.50 20.11
N ASP A 17 -0.01 7.60 20.84
CA ASP A 17 1.15 8.44 21.19
C ASP A 17 2.25 7.66 21.91
N GLN A 18 1.87 6.64 22.68
CA GLN A 18 2.79 5.76 23.41
C GLN A 18 3.63 4.86 22.50
N LEU A 19 3.19 4.65 21.25
CA LEU A 19 3.82 3.77 20.26
C LEU A 19 4.38 4.56 19.06
N LYS A 20 4.44 5.89 19.16
CA LYS A 20 5.04 6.75 18.13
C LYS A 20 6.51 6.41 17.98
N ARG A 21 7.00 6.48 16.74
CA ARG A 21 8.40 6.19 16.36
C ARG A 21 8.85 4.73 16.55
N GLU A 22 7.92 3.82 16.87
CA GLU A 22 8.17 2.37 16.91
C GLU A 22 7.84 1.65 15.60
N LYS A 23 7.78 2.38 14.47
CA LYS A 23 7.44 1.87 13.13
C LYS A 23 6.04 1.25 12.98
N ILE A 24 5.17 1.34 13.99
CA ILE A 24 3.79 0.83 13.91
C ILE A 24 3.03 1.44 12.73
N GLY A 25 3.15 2.75 12.50
CA GLY A 25 2.51 3.41 11.35
C GLY A 25 3.00 2.83 10.02
N THR A 26 4.30 2.58 9.89
CA THR A 26 4.89 1.93 8.72
C THR A 26 4.33 0.52 8.53
N LEU A 27 4.23 -0.29 9.59
CA LEU A 27 3.66 -1.63 9.52
C LEU A 27 2.19 -1.62 9.10
N LEU A 28 1.41 -0.64 9.55
CA LEU A 28 0.02 -0.45 9.12
C LEU A 28 -0.07 -0.09 7.63
N ILE A 29 0.86 0.71 7.10
CA ILE A 29 0.94 1.00 5.67
C ILE A 29 1.36 -0.23 4.87
N GLU A 30 2.30 -1.03 5.37
CA GLU A 30 2.67 -2.31 4.72
C GLU A 30 1.48 -3.27 4.67
N PHE A 31 0.67 -3.35 5.72
CA PHE A 31 -0.59 -4.08 5.68
C PHE A 31 -1.54 -3.50 4.62
N ALA A 32 -1.71 -2.19 4.54
CA ALA A 32 -2.55 -1.56 3.52
C ALA A 32 -2.04 -1.85 2.08
N LYS A 33 -0.72 -1.91 1.87
CA LYS A 33 -0.13 -2.35 0.59
C LYS A 33 -0.50 -3.80 0.28
N ILE A 34 -0.39 -4.71 1.24
CA ILE A 34 -0.79 -6.12 1.07
C ILE A 34 -2.26 -6.22 0.65
N VAL A 35 -3.15 -5.49 1.32
CA VAL A 35 -4.57 -5.42 0.93
C VAL A 35 -4.71 -4.86 -0.49
N ALA A 36 -4.00 -3.78 -0.84
CA ALA A 36 -4.05 -3.20 -2.18
C ALA A 36 -3.59 -4.17 -3.27
N TYR A 37 -2.51 -4.93 -3.05
CA TYR A 37 -2.03 -5.96 -3.97
C TYR A 37 -2.99 -7.15 -4.09
N GLU A 38 -3.62 -7.54 -2.99
CA GLU A 38 -4.64 -8.58 -3.01
C GLU A 38 -5.87 -8.14 -3.84
N GLN A 39 -6.30 -6.89 -3.69
CA GLN A 39 -7.33 -6.26 -4.54
C GLN A 39 -6.86 -6.04 -5.98
N GLN A 40 -5.58 -5.81 -6.21
CA GLN A 40 -4.97 -5.71 -7.53
C GLN A 40 -5.13 -7.03 -8.29
N VAL A 41 -4.88 -8.16 -7.63
CA VAL A 41 -5.04 -9.50 -8.21
C VAL A 41 -6.52 -9.85 -8.44
N LYS A 42 -7.42 -9.44 -7.55
CA LYS A 42 -8.86 -9.76 -7.63
C LYS A 42 -9.65 -8.85 -8.59
N LEU A 43 -9.41 -7.55 -8.52
CA LEU A 43 -10.24 -6.50 -9.12
C LEU A 43 -9.47 -5.52 -10.02
N GLY A 44 -8.14 -5.61 -10.08
CA GLY A 44 -7.31 -4.69 -10.87
C GLY A 44 -7.07 -3.33 -10.23
N CYS A 45 -7.19 -3.21 -8.90
CA CYS A 45 -6.78 -2.02 -8.14
C CYS A 45 -5.33 -1.64 -8.44
N ARG A 46 -5.04 -0.37 -8.75
CA ARG A 46 -3.70 0.08 -9.16
C ARG A 46 -3.14 1.22 -8.31
N ALA A 47 -3.91 1.75 -7.37
CA ALA A 47 -3.43 2.83 -6.52
C ALA A 47 -3.90 2.68 -5.08
N LEU A 48 -3.05 3.12 -4.16
CA LEU A 48 -3.41 3.38 -2.77
C LEU A 48 -3.44 4.90 -2.58
N LEU A 49 -4.56 5.43 -2.08
CA LEU A 49 -4.81 6.86 -1.93
C LEU A 49 -4.90 7.25 -0.47
N VAL A 50 -4.36 8.42 -0.13
CA VAL A 50 -4.52 9.06 1.18
C VAL A 50 -4.83 10.55 0.98
N ASN A 51 -5.60 11.12 1.92
CA ASN A 51 -5.62 12.57 2.10
C ASN A 51 -4.78 12.86 3.36
N SER A 52 -3.52 13.26 3.17
CA SER A 52 -2.61 13.51 4.26
C SER A 52 -2.85 14.90 4.86
N LYS A 53 -2.73 15.03 6.18
CA LYS A 53 -2.51 16.33 6.82
C LYS A 53 -1.07 16.79 6.55
N SER A 54 -0.82 18.09 6.57
CA SER A 54 0.51 18.65 6.28
C SER A 54 1.62 18.07 7.16
N GLU A 55 1.34 17.83 8.44
CA GLU A 55 2.28 17.21 9.38
C GLU A 55 2.64 15.75 9.09
N ALA A 56 1.91 15.07 8.22
CA ALA A 56 2.12 13.66 7.88
C ALA A 56 2.62 13.43 6.45
N ILE A 57 2.80 14.49 5.64
CA ILE A 57 3.25 14.37 4.24
C ILE A 57 4.59 13.63 4.15
N GLU A 58 5.60 14.07 4.92
CA GLU A 58 6.93 13.46 4.92
C GLU A 58 6.89 11.96 5.30
N PHE A 59 5.96 11.57 6.18
CA PHE A 59 5.76 10.17 6.53
C PHE A 59 5.31 9.35 5.32
N TYR A 60 4.33 9.83 4.55
CA TYR A 60 3.87 9.13 3.35
C TYR A 60 4.90 9.16 2.21
N GLU A 61 5.59 10.28 1.99
CA GLU A 61 6.67 10.40 1.00
C GLU A 61 7.80 9.40 1.28
N SER A 62 8.18 9.24 2.55
CA SER A 62 9.20 8.25 2.96
C SER A 62 8.82 6.79 2.64
N LEU A 63 7.54 6.52 2.38
CA LEU A 63 6.99 5.21 2.04
C LEU A 63 6.68 5.05 0.54
N GLY A 64 7.06 6.05 -0.27
CA GLY A 64 6.92 6.04 -1.73
C GLY A 64 5.62 6.66 -2.25
N PHE A 65 4.83 7.32 -1.40
CA PHE A 65 3.67 8.08 -1.89
C PHE A 65 4.13 9.36 -2.59
N GLU A 66 3.45 9.71 -3.67
CA GLU A 66 3.64 10.92 -4.44
C GLU A 66 2.44 11.86 -4.27
N MET A 67 2.69 13.16 -4.32
CA MET A 67 1.64 14.18 -4.25
C MET A 67 0.82 14.21 -5.55
N LEU A 68 -0.51 14.17 -5.44
CA LEU A 68 -1.43 14.40 -6.57
C LEU A 68 -1.84 15.87 -6.66
N SER A 69 -2.35 16.41 -5.56
CA SER A 69 -2.88 17.77 -5.50
C SER A 69 -3.03 18.24 -4.06
N GLU A 70 -2.81 19.53 -3.85
CA GLU A 70 -3.25 20.22 -2.63
C GLU A 70 -4.79 20.28 -2.61
N MET A 71 -5.38 20.19 -1.41
CA MET A 71 -6.81 20.22 -1.17
C MET A 71 -7.13 21.33 -0.14
N GLU A 72 -8.41 21.60 0.06
CA GLU A 72 -8.86 22.49 1.13
C GLU A 72 -8.54 21.91 2.52
N ASP A 73 -8.56 22.75 3.56
CA ASP A 73 -8.40 22.37 4.98
C ASP A 73 -7.07 21.72 5.37
N ASP A 74 -5.95 22.21 4.82
CA ASP A 74 -4.60 21.75 5.14
C ASP A 74 -4.43 20.24 4.89
N THR A 75 -4.99 19.78 3.77
CA THR A 75 -4.88 18.40 3.33
C THR A 75 -4.29 18.30 1.94
N THR A 76 -3.54 17.24 1.70
CA THR A 76 -2.90 16.95 0.42
C THR A 76 -3.30 15.55 -0.02
N SER A 77 -3.86 15.45 -1.22
CA SER A 77 -4.14 14.16 -1.85
C SER A 77 -2.82 13.55 -2.31
N MET A 78 -2.53 12.33 -1.89
CA MET A 78 -1.32 11.59 -2.26
C MET A 78 -1.69 10.18 -2.72
N PHE A 79 -0.85 9.59 -3.56
CA PHE A 79 -1.05 8.25 -4.08
C PHE A 79 0.23 7.43 -4.06
N LEU A 80 0.07 6.12 -4.02
CA LEU A 80 1.12 5.15 -4.26
C LEU A 80 0.67 4.26 -5.41
N ASP A 81 1.46 4.17 -6.48
CA ASP A 81 1.22 3.21 -7.57
C ASP A 81 1.42 1.78 -7.05
N ILE A 82 0.53 0.89 -7.45
CA ILE A 82 0.58 -0.54 -7.13
C ILE A 82 0.86 -1.29 -8.43
N PRO A 83 2.14 -1.56 -8.76
CA PRO A 83 2.52 -2.26 -9.97
C PRO A 83 1.83 -3.61 -10.10
N SER A 84 1.55 -4.01 -11.33
CA SER A 84 0.88 -5.27 -11.54
C SER A 84 1.80 -6.45 -11.27
N LEU A 85 1.40 -7.33 -10.34
CA LEU A 85 2.09 -8.60 -10.11
C LEU A 85 1.91 -9.59 -11.28
N ARG A 86 0.96 -9.34 -12.19
CA ARG A 86 0.69 -10.20 -13.35
C ARG A 86 1.38 -9.76 -14.63
N SER A 87 1.79 -8.49 -14.74
CA SER A 87 2.43 -8.00 -15.96
C SER A 87 3.86 -8.54 -16.06
N LYS A 88 4.26 -8.94 -17.26
CA LYS A 88 5.67 -9.24 -17.60
C LYS A 88 6.58 -8.00 -17.54
N ASP A 89 6.00 -6.84 -17.24
CA ASP A 89 6.66 -5.52 -17.25
C ASP A 89 7.32 -5.16 -15.91
N VAL A 90 7.26 -6.02 -14.89
CA VAL A 90 8.13 -5.86 -13.70
C VAL A 90 9.55 -6.20 -14.14
N LYS A 91 10.44 -5.21 -14.08
CA LYS A 91 11.80 -5.24 -14.64
C LYS A 91 12.72 -6.32 -14.05
N ASN A 92 12.28 -7.06 -13.04
CA ASN A 92 13.05 -8.12 -12.39
C ASN A 92 12.12 -9.14 -11.70
N GLU A 93 11.98 -10.35 -12.27
CA GLU A 93 11.14 -11.42 -11.68
C GLU A 93 11.59 -11.77 -10.25
N SER A 94 12.89 -11.63 -9.95
CA SER A 94 13.45 -11.85 -8.61
C SER A 94 12.91 -10.86 -7.57
N GLU A 95 12.78 -9.57 -7.91
CA GLU A 95 12.24 -8.55 -7.00
C GLU A 95 10.75 -8.80 -6.69
N LYS A 96 10.00 -9.26 -7.69
CA LYS A 96 8.60 -9.63 -7.52
C LYS A 96 8.46 -10.86 -6.63
N GLU A 97 9.25 -11.89 -6.86
CA GLU A 97 9.25 -13.10 -6.04
C GLU A 97 9.56 -12.76 -4.58
N GLU A 98 10.57 -11.90 -4.35
CA GLU A 98 10.95 -11.43 -3.03
C GLU A 98 9.84 -10.60 -2.36
N LEU A 99 9.19 -9.71 -3.10
CA LEU A 99 8.03 -8.96 -2.61
C LEU A 99 6.89 -9.88 -2.15
N VAL A 100 6.55 -10.88 -2.97
CA VAL A 100 5.50 -11.86 -2.65
C VAL A 100 5.88 -12.68 -1.41
N LYS A 101 7.15 -13.09 -1.27
CA LYS A 101 7.65 -13.77 -0.07
C LYS A 101 7.54 -12.89 1.17
N ASN A 102 7.91 -11.61 1.07
CA ASN A 102 7.79 -10.65 2.16
C ASN A 102 6.33 -10.45 2.60
N PHE A 103 5.38 -10.41 1.66
CA PHE A 103 3.96 -10.36 1.99
C PHE A 103 3.46 -11.61 2.70
N ILE A 104 3.88 -12.80 2.25
CA ILE A 104 3.54 -14.06 2.92
C ILE A 104 4.10 -14.06 4.35
N LEU A 105 5.37 -13.72 4.53
CA LEU A 105 6.02 -13.66 5.83
C LEU A 105 5.33 -12.67 6.77
N PHE A 106 4.98 -11.47 6.28
CA PHE A 106 4.21 -10.49 7.04
C PHE A 106 2.87 -11.08 7.49
N CYS A 107 2.13 -11.69 6.55
CA CYS A 107 0.82 -12.27 6.86
C CYS A 107 0.92 -13.38 7.92
N GLU A 108 1.94 -14.23 7.84
CA GLU A 108 2.17 -15.30 8.83
C GLU A 108 2.56 -14.74 10.19
N THR A 109 3.44 -13.73 10.23
CA THR A 109 3.89 -13.07 11.46
C THR A 109 2.72 -12.46 12.24
N PHE A 110 1.74 -11.88 11.54
CA PHE A 110 0.58 -11.22 12.15
C PHE A 110 -0.70 -12.06 12.15
N ASN A 111 -0.63 -13.37 11.86
CA ASN A 111 -1.77 -14.29 11.79
C ASN A 111 -2.88 -13.88 10.79
N LEU A 112 -2.50 -13.21 9.71
CA LEU A 112 -3.37 -12.73 8.62
C LEU A 112 -3.52 -13.78 7.50
N SER A 113 -3.85 -15.02 7.87
CA SER A 113 -3.81 -16.18 6.97
C SER A 113 -4.69 -16.04 5.72
N GLU A 114 -5.81 -15.32 5.82
CA GLU A 114 -6.72 -15.03 4.70
C GLU A 114 -6.00 -14.36 3.52
N PHE A 115 -5.19 -13.34 3.79
CA PHE A 115 -4.46 -12.58 2.77
C PHE A 115 -3.32 -13.39 2.16
N SER A 116 -2.64 -14.24 2.96
CA SER A 116 -1.52 -15.06 2.49
C SER A 116 -1.92 -16.02 1.36
N SER A 117 -3.18 -16.47 1.33
CA SER A 117 -3.68 -17.46 0.38
C SER A 117 -3.65 -16.99 -1.08
N VAL A 118 -3.76 -15.68 -1.30
CA VAL A 118 -3.71 -15.07 -2.64
C VAL A 118 -2.27 -15.07 -3.14
N PHE A 119 -1.33 -14.68 -2.29
CA PHE A 119 0.10 -14.58 -2.62
C PHE A 119 0.77 -15.95 -2.78
N LYS A 120 0.39 -16.94 -1.96
CA LYS A 120 0.90 -18.32 -2.07
C LYS A 120 0.60 -18.99 -3.41
N LYS A 121 -0.42 -18.53 -4.15
CA LYS A 121 -0.75 -19.04 -5.49
C LYS A 121 0.10 -18.40 -6.61
N MET A 122 0.95 -17.43 -6.26
CA MET A 122 1.77 -16.66 -7.21
C MET A 122 3.25 -17.07 -7.21
N LEU A 123 3.66 -17.90 -6.24
CA LEU A 123 4.93 -18.63 -6.19
C LEU A 123 4.70 -20.04 -6.72
#